data_AF-A0A162SG17-F1
#
_entry.id   AF-A0A162SG17-F1
#
_cell.length_a   1.000
_cell.length_b   1.000
_cell.length_c   1.000
_cell.angle_alpha   90.00
_cell.angle_beta   90.00
_cell.angle_gamma   90.00
#
_symmetry.space_group_name_H-M   'P 1'
#
loop_
_entity.id
_entity.type
_entity.pdbx_description
1 polymer ?
#
loop_
_entity_poly.entity_id
_entity_poly.type
_entity_poly.pdbx_seq_one_letter_code
_entity_poly.pdbx_strand_id
1 'polypeptide(L)'
;YGPAYEFATIMDTDLKKRGIRDKYPITFVTAEPYIGHLGLGGVGDSKGLLESEFRHRHIKWITNAKISLVEADKVTVEQVDDNGKTIKTHEVETKHTMMLPAFKGVDAVAKLAEVDPGYVNPRGWVMVNDYQQSPVPVYIFSLGVNIAIPPVE
;
A
#
# COMPACT_ATOMS: atom_id res chain seq x y z
N TYR A 1 -2.07 4.22 -2.07
CA TYR A 1 -2.58 4.09 -0.69
C TYR A 1 -3.97 4.67 -0.45
N GLY A 2 -4.50 5.57 -1.31
CA GLY A 2 -5.82 6.21 -1.13
C GLY A 2 -6.98 5.29 -0.70
N PRO A 3 -7.23 4.13 -1.35
CA PRO A 3 -8.31 3.24 -0.96
C PRO A 3 -8.24 2.70 0.47
N ALA A 4 -7.06 2.64 1.09
CA ALA A 4 -6.92 2.26 2.49
C ALA A 4 -7.48 3.34 3.43
N TYR A 5 -7.15 4.61 3.17
CA TYR A 5 -7.69 5.76 3.90
C TYR A 5 -9.21 5.85 3.75
N GLU A 6 -9.69 5.66 2.51
CA GLU A 6 -11.13 5.61 2.22
C GLU A 6 -11.80 4.49 3.02
N PHE A 7 -11.29 3.26 2.97
CA PHE A 7 -11.89 2.14 3.69
C PHE A 7 -11.95 2.37 5.21
N ALA A 8 -10.88 2.89 5.80
CA ALA A 8 -10.85 3.20 7.23
C ALA A 8 -11.89 4.25 7.62
N THR A 9 -12.08 5.28 6.79
CA THR A 9 -13.03 6.37 7.06
C THR A 9 -14.48 5.95 6.80
N ILE A 10 -14.78 5.15 5.78
CA ILE A 10 -16.12 4.61 5.56
C ILE A 10 -16.52 3.63 6.67
N MET A 11 -15.58 2.82 7.17
CA MET A 11 -15.82 1.90 8.28
C MET A 11 -16.15 2.67 9.56
N ASP A 12 -15.37 3.70 9.90
CA ASP A 12 -15.68 4.60 11.02
C ASP A 12 -17.08 5.21 10.89
N THR A 13 -17.43 5.73 9.71
CA THR A 13 -18.74 6.31 9.44
C THR A 13 -19.87 5.29 9.57
N ASP A 14 -19.72 4.07 9.05
CA ASP A 14 -20.74 3.03 9.15
C ASP A 14 -20.97 2.58 10.60
N LEU A 15 -19.89 2.36 11.36
CA LEU A 15 -19.97 2.02 12.78
C LEU A 15 -20.63 3.12 13.62
N LYS A 16 -20.39 4.40 13.28
CA LYS A 16 -21.07 5.55 13.90
C LYS A 16 -22.56 5.57 13.57
N LYS A 17 -22.94 5.36 12.31
CA LYS A 17 -24.35 5.28 11.90
C LYS A 17 -25.10 4.16 12.63
N ARG A 18 -24.42 3.07 12.95
CA ARG A 18 -24.97 1.94 13.73
C ARG A 18 -24.94 2.17 15.24
N GLY A 19 -24.34 3.25 15.74
CA GLY A 19 -24.24 3.54 17.16
C GLY A 19 -23.36 2.58 17.95
N ILE A 20 -22.34 1.97 17.32
CA ILE A 20 -21.46 0.96 17.93
C ILE A 20 -19.96 1.29 17.79
N ARG A 21 -19.60 2.48 17.30
CA ARG A 21 -18.20 2.85 17.02
C ARG A 21 -17.29 2.80 18.26
N ASP A 22 -17.82 3.11 19.42
CA ASP A 22 -17.14 3.07 20.72
C ASP A 22 -16.65 1.66 21.10
N LYS A 23 -17.33 0.62 20.60
CA LYS A 23 -17.00 -0.79 20.89
C LYS A 23 -15.85 -1.32 20.04
N TYR A 24 -15.49 -0.64 18.97
CA TYR A 24 -14.54 -1.14 17.96
C TYR A 24 -13.43 -0.12 17.71
N PRO A 25 -12.24 -0.28 18.33
CA PRO A 25 -11.09 0.54 18.00
C PRO A 25 -10.63 0.27 16.56
N ILE A 26 -10.12 1.32 15.89
CA ILE A 26 -9.58 1.23 14.54
C ILE A 26 -8.11 1.66 14.59
N THR A 27 -7.23 0.79 14.08
CA THR A 27 -5.80 1.06 13.91
C THR A 27 -5.46 0.99 12.43
N PHE A 28 -4.89 2.06 11.89
CA PHE A 28 -4.43 2.15 10.52
C PHE A 28 -2.93 1.84 10.45
N VAL A 29 -2.55 0.79 9.73
CA VAL A 29 -1.14 0.41 9.56
C VAL A 29 -0.74 0.67 8.12
N THR A 30 0.36 1.38 7.91
CA THR A 30 0.84 1.73 6.57
C THR A 30 2.37 1.64 6.46
N ALA A 31 2.83 1.22 5.28
CA ALA A 31 4.24 1.26 4.90
C ALA A 31 4.70 2.68 4.53
N GLU A 32 3.78 3.64 4.40
CA GLU A 32 4.13 5.04 4.17
C GLU A 32 4.96 5.60 5.34
N PRO A 33 5.94 6.48 5.06
CA PRO A 33 6.77 7.08 6.11
C PRO A 33 5.99 8.03 7.03
N TYR A 34 4.93 8.63 6.50
CA TYR A 34 3.99 9.44 7.24
C TYR A 34 2.59 9.32 6.61
N ILE A 35 1.57 9.71 7.37
CA ILE A 35 0.18 9.69 6.90
C ILE A 35 -0.01 10.65 5.72
N GLY A 36 -0.58 10.17 4.62
CA GLY A 36 -0.84 10.98 3.44
C GLY A 36 0.33 11.16 2.48
N HIS A 37 1.38 10.33 2.60
CA HIS A 37 2.45 10.23 1.60
C HIS A 37 1.92 9.75 0.22
N LEU A 38 0.90 8.89 0.24
CA LEU A 38 0.17 8.31 -0.90
C LEU A 38 1.00 7.49 -1.88
N GLY A 39 2.30 7.37 -1.66
CA GLY A 39 3.27 6.79 -2.60
C GLY A 39 3.75 7.80 -3.65
N LEU A 40 3.55 9.09 -3.39
CA LEU A 40 3.79 10.19 -4.33
C LEU A 40 4.60 11.35 -3.69
N GLY A 41 5.22 11.13 -2.52
CA GLY A 41 5.86 12.22 -1.76
C GLY A 41 4.87 13.18 -1.08
N GLY A 42 3.57 12.84 -1.03
CA GLY A 42 2.49 13.73 -0.62
C GLY A 42 1.95 14.58 -1.77
N VAL A 43 0.69 15.02 -1.66
CA VAL A 43 0.02 15.87 -2.68
C VAL A 43 -0.66 17.03 -1.98
N GLY A 44 -0.14 18.24 -2.16
CA GLY A 44 -0.60 19.41 -1.40
C GLY A 44 -0.44 19.20 0.11
N ASP A 45 -1.48 19.52 0.88
CA ASP A 45 -1.52 19.24 2.33
C ASP A 45 -2.21 17.90 2.67
N SER A 46 -1.95 16.85 1.87
CA SER A 46 -2.49 15.52 2.14
C SER A 46 -2.13 15.02 3.54
N LYS A 47 -0.94 15.37 4.04
CA LYS A 47 -0.47 15.02 5.38
C LYS A 47 -1.32 15.66 6.48
N GLY A 48 -1.41 17.00 6.49
CA GLY A 48 -2.17 17.72 7.51
C GLY A 48 -3.64 17.33 7.50
N LEU A 49 -4.23 17.24 6.30
CA LEU A 49 -5.63 16.86 6.11
C LEU A 49 -5.94 15.46 6.67
N LEU A 50 -5.18 14.43 6.25
CA LEU A 50 -5.47 13.04 6.63
C LEU A 50 -5.15 12.75 8.09
N GLU A 51 -4.08 13.33 8.63
CA GLU A 51 -3.80 13.23 10.06
C GLU A 51 -4.89 13.91 10.91
N SER A 52 -5.37 15.08 10.48
CA SER A 52 -6.46 15.79 11.17
C SER A 52 -7.73 14.94 11.18
N GLU A 53 -8.08 14.37 10.02
CA GLU A 53 -9.26 13.52 9.87
C GLU A 53 -9.18 12.26 10.75
N PHE A 54 -8.01 11.61 10.80
CA PHE A 54 -7.81 10.44 11.66
C PHE A 54 -7.91 10.78 13.15
N ARG A 55 -7.36 11.92 13.58
CA ARG A 55 -7.53 12.40 14.96
C ARG A 55 -8.99 12.67 15.29
N HIS A 56 -9.72 13.36 14.40
CA HIS A 56 -11.16 13.62 14.56
C HIS A 56 -11.98 12.31 14.65
N ARG A 57 -11.54 11.25 13.96
CA ARG A 57 -12.19 9.93 13.98
C ARG A 57 -11.69 9.00 15.07
N HIS A 58 -10.73 9.42 15.89
CA HIS A 58 -10.04 8.56 16.87
C HIS A 58 -9.51 7.27 16.24
N ILE A 59 -8.96 7.36 15.03
CA ILE A 59 -8.23 6.27 14.37
C ILE A 59 -6.77 6.43 14.78
N LYS A 60 -6.20 5.40 15.42
CA LYS A 60 -4.76 5.36 15.73
C LYS A 60 -4.01 4.86 14.50
N TRP A 61 -2.72 5.16 14.38
CA TRP A 61 -1.94 4.68 13.24
C TRP A 61 -0.52 4.28 13.57
N ILE A 62 0.06 3.46 12.71
CA ILE A 62 1.46 3.03 12.70
C ILE A 62 1.99 3.24 11.28
N THR A 63 2.98 4.12 11.12
CA THR A 63 3.68 4.41 9.86
C THR A 63 5.06 3.75 9.86
N ASN A 64 5.77 3.75 8.72
CA ASN A 64 7.04 3.05 8.54
C ASN A 64 6.91 1.58 9.01
N ALA A 65 5.87 0.90 8.56
CA ALA A 65 5.52 -0.42 9.08
C ALA A 65 5.42 -1.47 7.99
N LYS A 66 5.87 -2.68 8.32
CA LYS A 66 5.64 -3.90 7.52
C LYS A 66 4.92 -4.93 8.37
N ILE A 67 4.05 -5.72 7.72
CA ILE A 67 3.37 -6.84 8.38
C ILE A 67 4.30 -8.06 8.32
N SER A 68 4.58 -8.65 9.48
CA SER A 68 5.38 -9.88 9.56
C SER A 68 4.51 -11.14 9.62
N LEU A 69 3.35 -11.07 10.30
CA LEU A 69 2.42 -12.19 10.43
C LEU A 69 0.98 -11.70 10.58
N VAL A 70 0.05 -12.40 9.94
CA VAL A 70 -1.40 -12.21 10.12
C VAL A 70 -1.98 -13.50 10.68
N GLU A 71 -2.62 -13.41 11.83
CA GLU A 71 -3.33 -14.49 12.51
C GLU A 71 -4.83 -14.18 12.59
N ALA A 72 -5.62 -15.12 13.15
CA ALA A 72 -7.07 -14.99 13.22
C ALA A 72 -7.53 -13.81 14.10
N ASP A 73 -6.78 -13.50 15.15
CA ASP A 73 -7.13 -12.53 16.19
C ASP A 73 -6.08 -11.43 16.39
N LYS A 74 -4.94 -11.49 15.70
CA LYS A 74 -3.90 -10.46 15.76
C LYS A 74 -3.10 -10.31 14.47
N VAL A 75 -2.47 -9.15 14.33
CA VAL A 75 -1.50 -8.84 13.28
C VAL A 75 -0.20 -8.39 13.93
N THR A 76 0.91 -9.04 13.59
CA THR A 76 2.25 -8.64 14.02
C THR A 76 2.81 -7.62 13.04
N VAL A 77 3.11 -6.43 13.57
CA VAL A 77 3.55 -5.26 12.81
C VAL A 77 4.95 -4.87 13.26
N GLU A 78 5.89 -4.84 12.33
CA GLU A 78 7.24 -4.32 12.58
C GLU A 78 7.32 -2.88 12.07
N GLN A 79 7.51 -1.96 13.01
CA GLN A 79 7.84 -0.57 12.71
C GLN A 79 9.36 -0.44 12.54
N VAL A 80 9.79 0.24 11.48
CA VAL A 80 11.18 0.39 11.10
C VAL A 80 11.65 1.85 11.17
N ASP A 81 12.96 2.05 11.29
CA ASP A 81 13.59 3.34 11.06
C ASP A 81 13.82 3.61 9.56
N ASP A 82 14.40 4.77 9.25
CA ASP A 82 14.71 5.19 7.88
C ASP A 82 15.75 4.28 7.19
N ASN A 83 16.48 3.45 7.93
CA ASN A 83 17.40 2.44 7.39
C ASN A 83 16.72 1.08 7.21
N GLY A 84 15.41 0.97 7.48
CA GLY A 84 14.64 -0.28 7.39
C GLY A 84 14.88 -1.24 8.56
N LYS A 85 15.59 -0.82 9.62
CA LYS A 85 15.82 -1.64 10.80
C LYS A 85 14.60 -1.58 11.71
N THR A 86 14.12 -2.74 12.15
CA THR A 86 13.00 -2.81 13.10
C THR A 86 13.35 -2.11 14.41
N ILE A 87 12.59 -1.07 14.73
CA ILE A 87 12.71 -0.30 15.99
C ILE A 87 11.68 -0.73 17.02
N LYS A 88 10.54 -1.27 16.57
CA LYS A 88 9.46 -1.72 17.46
C LYS A 88 8.60 -2.76 16.77
N THR A 89 8.23 -3.80 17.52
CA THR A 89 7.22 -4.78 17.13
C THR A 89 5.93 -4.50 17.90
N HIS A 90 4.81 -4.45 17.20
CA HIS A 90 3.48 -4.28 17.76
C HIS A 90 2.66 -5.54 17.47
N GLU A 91 1.91 -6.01 18.46
CA GLU A 91 0.83 -6.96 18.24
C GLU A 91 -0.49 -6.18 18.23
N VAL A 92 -1.15 -6.14 17.08
CA VAL A 92 -2.42 -5.42 16.90
C VAL A 92 -3.54 -6.44 16.92
N GLU A 93 -4.30 -6.49 18.01
CA GLU A 93 -5.51 -7.30 18.09
C GLU A 93 -6.51 -6.89 17.02
N THR A 94 -7.15 -7.87 16.38
CA THR A 94 -8.09 -7.64 15.29
C THR A 94 -9.24 -8.64 15.33
N LYS A 95 -10.42 -8.17 14.95
CA LYS A 95 -11.58 -9.03 14.59
C LYS A 95 -11.95 -8.89 13.12
N HIS A 96 -11.37 -7.90 12.44
CA HIS A 96 -11.60 -7.60 11.04
C HIS A 96 -10.39 -6.85 10.50
N THR A 97 -9.73 -7.44 9.50
CA THR A 97 -8.51 -6.89 8.91
C THR A 97 -8.72 -6.70 7.42
N MET A 98 -8.36 -5.51 6.93
CA MET A 98 -8.24 -5.22 5.51
C MET A 98 -6.86 -4.61 5.28
N MET A 99 -6.09 -5.17 4.36
CA MET A 99 -4.78 -4.67 3.96
C MET A 99 -4.71 -4.58 2.44
N LEU A 100 -4.11 -3.51 1.94
CA LEU A 100 -3.74 -3.43 0.52
C LEU A 100 -2.44 -4.23 0.30
N PRO A 101 -2.45 -5.29 -0.51
CA PRO A 101 -1.24 -6.04 -0.81
C PRO A 101 -0.35 -5.25 -1.79
N ALA A 102 0.95 -5.55 -1.77
CA ALA A 102 1.83 -5.09 -2.83
C ALA A 102 1.45 -5.75 -4.16
N PHE A 103 1.51 -4.99 -5.25
CA PHE A 103 1.28 -5.54 -6.57
C PHE A 103 2.59 -6.10 -7.18
N LYS A 104 2.40 -7.04 -8.11
CA LYS A 104 3.42 -7.60 -8.99
C LYS A 104 2.79 -7.89 -10.35
N GLY A 105 3.63 -8.07 -11.36
CA GLY A 105 3.19 -8.59 -12.65
C GLY A 105 2.54 -9.96 -12.52
N VAL A 106 1.54 -10.24 -13.34
CA VAL A 106 0.90 -11.56 -13.39
C VAL A 106 1.88 -12.60 -13.93
N ASP A 107 1.81 -13.83 -13.41
CA ASP A 107 2.81 -14.86 -13.68
C ASP A 107 2.99 -15.15 -15.19
N ALA A 108 1.91 -15.09 -15.98
CA ALA A 108 1.97 -15.29 -17.42
C ALA A 108 2.83 -14.24 -18.15
N VAL A 109 2.80 -12.98 -17.69
CA VAL A 109 3.59 -11.88 -18.25
C VAL A 109 5.01 -11.89 -17.67
N ALA A 110 5.14 -12.15 -16.37
CA ALA A 110 6.43 -12.19 -15.69
C ALA A 110 7.39 -13.25 -16.28
N LYS A 111 6.85 -14.37 -16.77
CA LYS A 111 7.62 -15.43 -17.47
C LYS A 111 8.29 -14.97 -18.76
N LEU A 112 7.91 -13.83 -19.34
CA LEU A 112 8.63 -13.27 -20.49
C LEU A 112 10.09 -12.95 -20.16
N ALA A 113 10.44 -12.77 -18.88
CA ALA A 113 11.82 -12.66 -18.43
C ALA A 113 12.68 -13.89 -18.81
N GLU A 114 12.08 -15.07 -18.95
CA GLU A 114 12.77 -16.31 -19.37
C GLU A 114 13.05 -16.32 -20.88
N VAL A 115 12.26 -15.57 -21.66
CA VAL A 115 12.46 -15.40 -23.11
C VAL A 115 13.51 -14.32 -23.36
N ASP A 116 13.33 -13.15 -22.75
CA ASP A 116 14.28 -12.06 -22.77
C ASP A 116 14.08 -11.17 -21.53
N PRO A 117 15.13 -10.89 -20.72
CA PRO A 117 15.03 -10.06 -19.53
C PRO A 117 14.61 -8.61 -19.82
N GLY A 118 14.65 -8.16 -21.08
CA GLY A 118 14.18 -6.84 -21.49
C GLY A 118 12.64 -6.69 -21.52
N TYR A 119 11.87 -7.78 -21.48
CA TYR A 119 10.40 -7.69 -21.54
C TYR A 119 9.79 -7.14 -20.25
N VAL A 120 10.33 -7.56 -19.10
CA VAL A 120 9.79 -7.21 -17.78
C VAL A 120 10.91 -6.97 -16.77
N ASN A 121 10.67 -6.15 -15.76
CA ASN A 121 11.60 -6.00 -14.64
C ASN A 121 11.48 -7.19 -13.65
N PRO A 122 12.32 -7.29 -12.60
CA PRO A 122 12.28 -8.39 -11.64
C PRO A 122 10.95 -8.56 -10.87
N ARG A 123 10.09 -7.54 -10.86
CA ARG A 123 8.73 -7.63 -10.27
C ARG A 123 7.66 -8.05 -11.29
N GLY A 124 8.05 -8.35 -12.53
CA GLY A 124 7.17 -8.78 -13.61
C GLY A 124 6.45 -7.65 -14.33
N TRP A 125 6.85 -6.39 -14.12
CA TRP A 125 6.25 -5.24 -14.79
C TRP A 125 6.82 -5.06 -16.19
N VAL A 126 5.97 -4.83 -17.19
CA VAL A 126 6.37 -4.72 -18.60
C VAL A 126 7.21 -3.47 -18.82
N MET A 127 8.41 -3.65 -19.37
CA MET A 127 9.26 -2.53 -19.79
C MET A 127 8.67 -1.91 -21.04
N VAL A 128 8.51 -0.59 -21.05
CA VAL A 128 7.95 0.15 -22.18
C VAL A 128 8.75 1.42 -22.47
N ASN A 129 8.71 1.88 -23.72
CA ASN A 129 9.15 3.22 -24.11
C ASN A 129 8.02 4.25 -23.93
N ASP A 130 8.30 5.51 -24.28
CA ASP A 130 7.36 6.64 -24.19
C ASP A 130 6.08 6.47 -25.05
N TYR A 131 6.07 5.50 -25.97
CA TYR A 131 4.95 5.15 -26.84
C TYR A 131 4.23 3.87 -26.37
N GLN A 132 4.45 3.46 -25.11
CA GLN A 132 3.86 2.27 -24.51
C GLN A 132 4.26 0.94 -25.15
N GLN A 133 5.35 0.92 -25.92
CA GLN A 133 5.82 -0.25 -26.66
C GLN A 133 6.97 -0.95 -25.94
N SER A 134 7.00 -2.28 -25.97
CA SER A 134 8.14 -3.05 -25.49
C SER A 134 9.42 -2.74 -26.28
N PRO A 135 10.59 -2.66 -25.63
CA PRO A 135 11.88 -2.47 -26.32
C PRO A 135 12.40 -3.75 -27.00
N VAL A 136 11.79 -4.90 -26.71
CA VAL A 136 12.09 -6.25 -27.25
C VAL A 136 11.06 -6.54 -28.38
N PRO A 137 11.28 -7.47 -29.34
CA PRO A 137 10.70 -7.49 -30.68
C PRO A 137 9.32 -6.87 -30.86
N VAL A 138 9.28 -6.02 -31.89
CA VAL A 138 8.17 -5.17 -32.35
C VAL A 138 6.83 -5.91 -32.26
N TYR A 139 5.77 -5.20 -31.87
CA TYR A 139 4.34 -5.60 -31.74
C TYR A 139 3.80 -5.90 -30.33
N ILE A 140 4.58 -5.73 -29.27
CA ILE A 140 4.04 -5.77 -27.88
C ILE A 140 3.89 -4.35 -27.32
N PHE A 141 2.69 -4.05 -26.82
CA PHE A 141 2.35 -2.80 -26.14
C PHE A 141 1.71 -3.10 -24.78
N SER A 142 1.89 -2.19 -23.82
CA SER A 142 1.35 -2.36 -22.47
C SER A 142 0.92 -1.03 -21.87
N LEU A 143 -0.24 -1.02 -21.20
CA LEU A 143 -0.85 0.18 -20.61
C LEU A 143 -1.44 -0.14 -19.23
N GLY A 144 -1.41 0.84 -18.33
CA GLY A 144 -2.00 0.76 -16.99
C GLY A 144 -1.00 0.30 -15.94
N VAL A 145 -1.52 -0.33 -14.86
CA VAL A 145 -0.72 -0.71 -13.67
C VAL A 145 0.40 -1.70 -14.00
N ASN A 146 0.30 -2.43 -15.10
CA ASN A 146 1.23 -3.50 -15.44
C ASN A 146 2.56 -3.02 -16.06
N ILE A 147 2.73 -1.71 -16.31
CA ILE A 147 3.96 -1.16 -16.88
C ILE A 147 4.99 -0.84 -15.78
N ALA A 148 6.26 -0.99 -16.12
CA ALA A 148 7.36 -0.61 -15.25
C ALA A 148 7.51 0.91 -15.25
N ILE A 149 7.25 1.55 -14.11
CA ILE A 149 7.56 2.96 -13.86
C ILE A 149 8.59 3.00 -12.74
N PRO A 150 9.74 3.68 -12.92
CA PRO A 150 10.70 3.84 -11.84
C PRO A 150 10.08 4.66 -10.70
N PRO A 151 10.44 4.38 -9.44
CA PRO A 151 10.06 5.22 -8.30
C PRO A 151 10.47 6.68 -8.55
N VAL A 152 9.62 7.61 -8.12
CA VAL A 152 9.86 9.05 -8.28
C VAL A 152 10.72 9.61 -7.14
N GLU A 153 10.94 8.81 -6.09
CA GLU A 153 11.71 9.10 -4.87
C GLU A 153 12.57 7.88 -4.47
#